data_AF-A0A069DF88-F1
#
_entry.id   AF-A0A069DF88-F1
#
_cell.length_a   1.000
_cell.length_b   1.000
_cell.length_c   1.000
_cell.angle_alpha   90.00
_cell.angle_beta   90.00
_cell.angle_gamma   90.00
#
_symmetry.space_group_name_H-M   'P 1'
#
loop_
_entity.id
_entity.type
_entity.pdbx_description
1 polymer ?
#
loop_
_entity_poly.entity_id
_entity_poly.type
_entity_poly.pdbx_seq_one_letter_code
_entity_poly.pdbx_strand_id
1 'polypeptide(L)'
;MQTPFIQNHQYNEIKKQANFLLKTLRTIADRKVLDTVRSTTVSNAIAAFNELNVEERHLLEQLSNHEVPHELQNYLDSLEAYIVPFPHVTQKQIQKLFPKVKKLKVPDLEMIDYNHITYLRWIDIATNRLFIVYPYKGQLVGLEGSITPINKKGYCVFCNRQHELGFFNVKTKKGGSQDNFSSIGQYVCMDGEACNHNITDPSVLERFIHSTGK
;
A
#
# COMPACT_ATOMS: atom_id res chain seq x y z
N MET A 1 1.92 22.00 -16.67
CA MET A 1 1.14 21.25 -15.67
C MET A 1 1.87 19.93 -15.48
N GLN A 2 2.31 19.62 -14.27
CA GLN A 2 2.92 18.32 -13.97
C GLN A 2 1.78 17.29 -13.88
N THR A 3 1.87 16.21 -14.64
CA THR A 3 0.88 15.13 -14.62
C THR A 3 1.31 14.13 -13.53
N PRO A 4 0.50 13.91 -12.49
CA PRO A 4 0.81 12.90 -11.48
C PRO A 4 0.82 11.50 -12.10
N PHE A 5 1.80 10.69 -11.73
CA PHE A 5 1.99 9.33 -12.27
C PHE A 5 2.45 8.32 -11.21
N ILE A 6 2.87 8.78 -10.03
CA ILE A 6 3.42 7.94 -8.96
C ILE A 6 2.27 7.46 -8.08
N GLN A 7 2.05 6.15 -8.02
CA GLN A 7 1.11 5.54 -7.07
C GLN A 7 1.74 5.46 -5.67
N ASN A 8 0.94 5.44 -4.61
CA ASN A 8 1.44 5.36 -3.22
C ASN A 8 2.45 4.22 -3.00
N HIS A 9 2.20 3.02 -3.56
CA HIS A 9 3.13 1.90 -3.41
C HIS A 9 4.49 2.13 -4.10
N GLN A 10 4.50 2.85 -5.22
CA GLN A 10 5.73 3.23 -5.92
C GLN A 10 6.48 4.29 -5.13
N TYR A 11 5.76 5.30 -4.59
CA TYR A 11 6.33 6.29 -3.70
C TYR A 11 6.97 5.64 -2.45
N ASN A 12 6.30 4.66 -1.85
CA ASN A 12 6.85 3.89 -0.73
C ASN A 12 8.12 3.12 -1.12
N GLU A 13 8.20 2.56 -2.34
CA GLU A 13 9.42 1.91 -2.81
C GLU A 13 10.54 2.93 -2.97
N ILE A 14 10.28 4.09 -3.58
CA ILE A 14 11.25 5.19 -3.69
C ILE A 14 11.74 5.61 -2.29
N LYS A 15 10.83 5.84 -1.35
CA LYS A 15 11.16 6.20 0.05
C LYS A 15 11.99 5.13 0.74
N LYS A 16 11.68 3.85 0.53
CA LYS A 16 12.48 2.73 1.06
C LYS A 16 13.89 2.72 0.48
N GLN A 17 14.03 2.93 -0.83
CA GLN A 17 15.33 3.00 -1.50
C GLN A 17 16.13 4.22 -1.03
N ALA A 18 15.51 5.38 -0.92
CA ALA A 18 16.12 6.60 -0.38
C ALA A 18 16.64 6.40 1.06
N ASN A 19 15.82 5.81 1.94
CA ASN A 19 16.24 5.51 3.31
C ASN A 19 17.40 4.51 3.37
N PHE A 20 17.45 3.54 2.45
CA PHE A 20 18.56 2.60 2.34
C PHE A 20 19.86 3.29 1.88
N LEU A 21 19.77 4.15 0.87
CA LEU A 21 20.90 4.97 0.39
C LEU A 21 21.44 5.86 1.52
N LEU A 22 20.55 6.58 2.22
CA LEU A 22 20.89 7.44 3.35
C LEU A 22 21.65 6.69 4.45
N LYS A 23 21.16 5.51 4.82
CA LYS A 23 21.79 4.68 5.85
C LYS A 23 23.19 4.25 5.40
N THR A 24 23.32 3.80 4.15
CA THR A 24 24.60 3.38 3.56
C THR A 24 25.61 4.52 3.56
N LEU A 25 25.23 5.71 3.11
CA LEU A 25 26.08 6.91 3.08
C LEU A 25 26.65 7.27 4.46
N ARG A 26 25.88 7.02 5.54
CA ARG A 26 26.32 7.28 6.92
C ARG A 26 27.27 6.23 7.48
N THR A 27 27.25 5.01 6.94
CA THR A 27 27.96 3.86 7.53
C THR A 27 29.13 3.34 6.72
N ILE A 28 29.20 3.66 5.42
CA ILE A 28 30.17 3.08 4.49
C ILE A 28 30.98 4.20 3.83
N ALA A 29 32.31 4.09 3.89
CA ALA A 29 33.24 5.03 3.27
C ALA A 29 33.77 4.58 1.90
N ASP A 30 33.60 3.30 1.54
CA ASP A 30 34.10 2.76 0.27
C ASP A 30 33.27 3.28 -0.91
N ARG A 31 33.93 4.00 -1.82
CA ARG A 31 33.27 4.63 -2.98
C ARG A 31 32.66 3.62 -3.96
N LYS A 32 33.30 2.48 -4.20
CA LYS A 32 32.79 1.48 -5.14
C LYS A 32 31.50 0.83 -4.62
N VAL A 33 31.45 0.60 -3.30
CA VAL A 33 30.23 0.13 -2.64
C VAL A 33 29.13 1.18 -2.74
N LEU A 34 29.44 2.46 -2.50
CA LEU A 34 28.47 3.55 -2.63
C LEU A 34 27.93 3.68 -4.06
N ASP A 35 28.79 3.61 -5.08
CA ASP A 35 28.37 3.66 -6.49
C ASP A 35 27.43 2.50 -6.85
N THR A 36 27.74 1.30 -6.34
CA THR A 36 26.90 0.11 -6.52
C THR A 36 25.54 0.30 -5.85
N VAL A 37 25.51 0.84 -4.63
CA VAL A 37 24.28 1.11 -3.90
C VAL A 37 23.45 2.17 -4.61
N ARG A 38 24.04 3.28 -5.06
CA ARG A 38 23.34 4.34 -5.83
C ARG A 38 22.66 3.75 -7.07
N SER A 39 23.40 3.00 -7.88
CA SER A 39 22.88 2.35 -9.09
C SER A 39 21.75 1.36 -8.76
N THR A 40 21.92 0.55 -7.72
CA THR A 40 20.91 -0.43 -7.28
C THR A 40 19.64 0.25 -6.77
N THR A 41 19.78 1.31 -5.99
CA THR A 41 18.68 2.10 -5.43
C THR A 41 17.81 2.71 -6.53
N VAL A 42 18.42 3.33 -7.55
CA VAL A 42 17.69 3.88 -8.70
C VAL A 42 17.04 2.78 -9.53
N SER A 43 17.78 1.71 -9.83
CA SER A 43 17.26 0.57 -10.60
C SER A 43 16.01 -0.04 -9.94
N ASN A 44 16.04 -0.25 -8.62
CA ASN A 44 14.89 -0.76 -7.87
C ASN A 44 13.71 0.20 -7.86
N ALA A 45 13.96 1.51 -7.71
CA ALA A 45 12.91 2.52 -7.75
C ALA A 45 12.21 2.55 -9.12
N ILE A 46 12.98 2.50 -10.20
CA ILE A 46 12.47 2.46 -11.58
C ILE A 46 11.70 1.17 -11.85
N ALA A 47 12.18 0.02 -11.33
CA ALA A 47 11.53 -1.27 -11.51
C ALA A 47 10.14 -1.38 -10.85
N ALA A 48 9.76 -0.45 -9.97
CA ALA A 48 8.41 -0.37 -9.42
C ALA A 48 7.37 0.15 -10.42
N PHE A 49 7.79 0.63 -11.59
CA PHE A 49 6.95 1.18 -12.63
C PHE A 49 6.88 0.23 -13.83
N ASN A 50 5.69 0.04 -14.38
CA ASN A 50 5.51 -0.76 -15.59
C ASN A 50 6.03 -0.02 -16.82
N GLU A 51 5.72 1.29 -16.91
CA GLU A 51 6.12 2.17 -18.00
C GLU A 51 6.46 3.54 -17.41
N LEU A 52 7.48 4.18 -17.97
CA LEU A 52 7.93 5.53 -17.64
C LEU A 52 8.27 6.25 -18.94
N ASN A 53 7.83 7.49 -19.08
CA ASN A 53 8.34 8.36 -20.13
C ASN A 53 9.74 8.88 -19.77
N VAL A 54 10.38 9.59 -20.72
CA VAL A 54 11.77 10.07 -20.56
C VAL A 54 11.90 11.02 -19.36
N GLU A 55 10.95 11.94 -19.17
CA GLU A 55 10.97 12.93 -18.09
C GLU A 55 10.73 12.27 -16.73
N GLU A 56 9.77 11.35 -16.64
CA GLU A 56 9.48 10.58 -15.43
C GLU A 56 10.67 9.71 -15.00
N ARG A 57 11.33 9.05 -15.96
CA ARG A 57 12.56 8.31 -15.71
C ARG A 57 13.67 9.23 -15.21
N HIS A 58 13.91 10.35 -15.88
CA HIS A 58 14.95 11.30 -15.49
C HIS A 58 14.70 11.87 -14.09
N LEU A 59 13.44 12.11 -13.73
CA LEU A 59 13.04 12.50 -12.37
C LEU A 59 13.46 11.46 -11.34
N LEU A 60 13.18 10.16 -11.59
CA LEU A 60 13.55 9.07 -10.67
C LEU A 60 15.06 8.84 -10.58
N GLU A 61 15.80 9.07 -11.66
CA GLU A 61 17.26 8.96 -11.71
C GLU A 61 17.95 10.01 -10.82
N GLN A 62 17.28 11.12 -10.48
CA GLN A 62 17.82 12.10 -9.52
C GLN A 62 18.06 11.50 -8.12
N LEU A 63 17.38 10.40 -7.77
CA LEU A 63 17.56 9.71 -6.49
C LEU A 63 19.04 9.36 -6.20
N SER A 64 19.84 9.03 -7.22
CA SER A 64 21.27 8.73 -7.02
C SER A 64 22.15 9.95 -6.88
N ASN A 65 21.68 11.15 -7.21
CA ASN A 65 22.50 12.36 -7.29
C ASN A 65 22.69 13.06 -5.94
N HIS A 66 21.90 12.68 -4.93
CA HIS A 66 21.94 13.30 -3.61
C HIS A 66 22.97 12.62 -2.71
N GLU A 67 23.83 13.43 -2.08
CA GLU A 67 24.87 12.93 -1.16
C GLU A 67 24.54 13.27 0.30
N VAL A 68 23.70 14.28 0.51
CA VAL A 68 23.41 14.81 1.83
C VAL A 68 21.97 14.46 2.24
N PRO A 69 21.73 14.04 3.49
CA PRO A 69 20.41 13.73 4.01
C PRO A 69 19.29 14.72 3.69
N HIS A 70 19.57 16.02 3.78
CA HIS A 70 18.56 17.06 3.57
C HIS A 70 18.19 17.19 2.08
N GLU A 71 19.14 17.02 1.17
CA GLU A 71 18.87 17.06 -0.27
C GLU A 71 17.97 15.90 -0.70
N LEU A 72 18.23 14.72 -0.13
CA LEU A 72 17.42 13.53 -0.39
C LEU A 72 15.99 13.68 0.17
N GLN A 73 15.83 14.31 1.33
CA GLN A 73 14.51 14.62 1.86
C GLN A 73 13.78 15.64 0.97
N ASN A 74 14.45 16.72 0.56
CA ASN A 74 13.89 17.71 -0.37
C ASN A 74 13.45 17.06 -1.70
N TYR A 75 14.23 16.09 -2.19
CA TYR A 75 13.87 15.29 -3.35
C TYR A 75 12.59 14.49 -3.12
N LEU A 76 12.48 13.75 -2.01
CA LEU A 76 11.25 13.02 -1.66
C LEU A 76 10.05 13.95 -1.55
N ASP A 77 10.21 15.09 -0.87
CA ASP A 77 9.15 16.10 -0.71
C ASP A 77 8.73 16.67 -2.08
N SER A 78 9.67 16.80 -3.04
CA SER A 78 9.35 17.24 -4.40
C SER A 78 8.53 16.22 -5.19
N LEU A 79 8.61 14.92 -4.84
CA LEU A 79 7.85 13.86 -5.50
C LEU A 79 6.36 13.85 -5.08
N GLU A 80 6.02 14.46 -3.95
CA GLU A 80 4.64 14.58 -3.46
C GLU A 80 3.70 15.18 -4.53
N ALA A 81 4.20 16.14 -5.32
CA ALA A 81 3.45 16.77 -6.41
C ALA A 81 3.10 15.81 -7.57
N TYR A 82 3.78 14.66 -7.65
CA TYR A 82 3.58 13.66 -8.70
C TYR A 82 2.78 12.44 -8.21
N ILE A 83 2.33 12.44 -6.94
CA ILE A 83 1.52 11.36 -6.39
C ILE A 83 0.12 11.40 -6.99
N VAL A 84 -0.32 10.27 -7.52
CA VAL A 84 -1.71 10.04 -7.93
C VAL A 84 -2.51 9.70 -6.67
N PRO A 85 -3.44 10.56 -6.23
CA PRO A 85 -4.26 10.26 -5.06
C PRO A 85 -5.11 9.01 -5.30
N PHE A 86 -5.32 8.25 -4.23
CA PHE A 86 -6.34 7.23 -4.18
C PHE A 86 -7.71 7.84 -4.57
N PRO A 87 -8.53 7.15 -5.39
CA PRO A 87 -9.81 7.69 -5.82
C PRO A 87 -10.69 8.08 -4.63
N HIS A 88 -11.14 9.33 -4.58
CA HIS A 88 -12.09 9.75 -3.56
C HIS A 88 -13.35 8.89 -3.61
N VAL A 89 -13.78 8.43 -2.44
CA VAL A 89 -14.96 7.61 -2.29
C VAL A 89 -16.01 8.36 -1.50
N THR A 90 -17.28 8.15 -1.86
CA THR A 90 -18.42 8.66 -1.11
C THR A 90 -18.97 7.58 -0.20
N GLN A 91 -19.63 7.99 0.89
CA GLN A 91 -20.33 7.06 1.77
C GLN A 91 -21.35 6.19 1.01
N LYS A 92 -22.03 6.75 0.01
CA LYS A 92 -22.98 6.02 -0.86
C LYS A 92 -22.27 4.95 -1.71
N GLN A 93 -21.10 5.23 -2.26
CA GLN A 93 -20.31 4.22 -2.98
C GLN A 93 -19.88 3.11 -2.04
N ILE A 94 -19.37 3.44 -0.86
CA ILE A 94 -18.98 2.45 0.16
C ILE A 94 -20.17 1.56 0.56
N GLN A 95 -21.34 2.14 0.82
CA GLN A 95 -22.55 1.36 1.13
C GLN A 95 -22.93 0.38 0.01
N LYS A 96 -22.77 0.78 -1.26
CA LYS A 96 -23.00 -0.10 -2.42
C LYS A 96 -22.01 -1.26 -2.49
N LEU A 97 -20.78 -1.09 -2.00
CA LEU A 97 -19.78 -2.17 -1.93
C LEU A 97 -20.13 -3.22 -0.87
N PHE A 98 -20.87 -2.85 0.17
CA PHE A 98 -21.22 -3.71 1.30
C PHE A 98 -22.75 -3.81 1.55
N PRO A 99 -23.55 -4.24 0.55
CA PRO A 99 -25.02 -4.17 0.62
C PRO A 99 -25.63 -5.07 1.71
N LYS A 100 -24.87 -6.06 2.19
CA LYS A 100 -25.32 -7.00 3.23
C LYS A 100 -25.12 -6.47 4.65
N VAL A 101 -24.51 -5.30 4.82
CA VAL A 101 -24.20 -4.71 6.13
C VAL A 101 -25.18 -3.57 6.42
N LYS A 102 -26.27 -3.90 7.14
CA LYS A 102 -27.40 -2.99 7.38
C LYS A 102 -27.03 -1.69 8.12
N LYS A 103 -25.97 -1.69 8.93
CA LYS A 103 -25.49 -0.54 9.72
C LYS A 103 -23.98 -0.37 9.58
N LEU A 104 -23.52 -0.19 8.33
CA LEU A 104 -22.11 0.00 8.05
C LEU A 104 -21.63 1.32 8.66
N LYS A 105 -20.74 1.23 9.66
CA LYS A 105 -19.99 2.38 10.15
C LYS A 105 -18.89 2.68 9.13
N VAL A 106 -18.95 3.85 8.53
CA VAL A 106 -17.93 4.35 7.60
C VAL A 106 -17.05 5.34 8.38
N PRO A 107 -15.72 5.31 8.23
CA PRO A 107 -14.84 6.29 8.87
C PRO A 107 -15.14 7.70 8.34
N ASP A 108 -14.62 8.71 9.03
CA ASP A 108 -14.63 10.07 8.49
C ASP A 108 -13.74 10.10 7.24
N LEU A 109 -14.37 10.30 6.08
CA LEU A 109 -13.69 10.27 4.78
C LEU A 109 -12.91 11.55 4.51
N GLU A 110 -13.16 12.64 5.24
CA GLU A 110 -12.46 13.91 5.11
C GLU A 110 -11.11 13.90 5.83
N MET A 111 -10.96 13.05 6.84
CA MET A 111 -9.71 12.88 7.60
C MET A 111 -8.69 11.95 6.92
N ILE A 112 -9.02 11.40 5.76
CA ILE A 112 -8.19 10.40 5.09
C ILE A 112 -7.17 11.11 4.19
N ASP A 113 -5.90 10.76 4.36
CA ASP A 113 -4.85 11.13 3.43
C ASP A 113 -4.89 10.22 2.20
N TYR A 114 -5.56 10.69 1.14
CA TYR A 114 -5.71 9.94 -0.11
C TYR A 114 -4.40 9.81 -0.89
N ASN A 115 -3.39 10.64 -0.64
CA ASN A 115 -2.10 10.55 -1.33
C ASN A 115 -1.29 9.34 -0.84
N HIS A 116 -1.45 9.00 0.43
CA HIS A 116 -0.59 8.04 1.13
C HIS A 116 -1.24 6.67 1.39
N ILE A 117 -2.29 6.33 0.63
CA ILE A 117 -2.95 5.02 0.72
C ILE A 117 -2.97 4.27 -0.61
N THR A 118 -2.66 2.98 -0.54
CA THR A 118 -2.86 2.01 -1.62
C THR A 118 -4.26 1.41 -1.57
N TYR A 119 -4.84 1.31 -0.37
CA TYR A 119 -6.18 0.79 -0.14
C TYR A 119 -6.81 1.46 1.06
N LEU A 120 -8.12 1.73 0.96
CA LEU A 120 -8.90 2.23 2.08
C LEU A 120 -9.30 1.05 2.97
N ARG A 121 -9.15 1.20 4.29
CA ARG A 121 -9.60 0.19 5.24
C ARG A 121 -10.02 0.78 6.57
N TRP A 122 -10.87 0.06 7.28
CA TRP A 122 -11.21 0.36 8.67
C TRP A 122 -11.70 -0.90 9.39
N ILE A 123 -11.60 -0.90 10.72
CA ILE A 123 -12.12 -1.97 11.57
C ILE A 123 -13.37 -1.46 12.29
N ASP A 124 -14.48 -2.18 12.19
CA ASP A 124 -15.60 -2.00 13.12
C ASP A 124 -15.33 -2.83 14.39
N ILE A 125 -14.91 -2.13 15.44
CA ILE A 125 -14.54 -2.71 16.73
C ILE A 125 -15.70 -3.50 17.35
N ALA A 126 -16.95 -3.04 17.14
CA ALA A 126 -18.11 -3.70 17.73
C ALA A 126 -18.35 -5.11 17.16
N THR A 127 -17.91 -5.36 15.93
CA THR A 127 -18.12 -6.63 15.24
C THR A 127 -16.83 -7.38 14.92
N ASN A 128 -15.67 -6.82 15.29
CA ASN A 128 -14.34 -7.30 14.90
C ASN A 128 -14.26 -7.61 13.40
N ARG A 129 -14.78 -6.69 12.59
CA ARG A 129 -14.77 -6.81 11.12
C ARG A 129 -13.84 -5.80 10.50
N LEU A 130 -12.98 -6.28 9.62
CA LEU A 130 -12.17 -5.45 8.75
C LEU A 130 -12.89 -5.28 7.42
N PHE A 131 -13.00 -4.03 6.98
CA PHE A 131 -13.46 -3.63 5.66
C PHE A 131 -12.29 -3.08 4.85
N ILE A 132 -12.21 -3.47 3.60
CA ILE A 132 -11.21 -3.03 2.62
C ILE A 132 -11.95 -2.55 1.38
N VAL A 133 -11.55 -1.39 0.86
CA VAL A 133 -11.97 -0.83 -0.43
C VAL A 133 -10.72 -0.62 -1.27
N TYR A 134 -10.73 -1.14 -2.49
CA TYR A 134 -9.56 -1.12 -3.38
C TYR A 134 -9.99 -0.84 -4.83
N PRO A 135 -9.29 0.04 -5.56
CA PRO A 135 -9.50 0.25 -6.99
C PRO A 135 -8.84 -0.88 -7.77
N TYR A 136 -9.64 -1.66 -8.49
CA TYR A 136 -9.17 -2.76 -9.34
C TYR A 136 -9.78 -2.63 -10.73
N LYS A 137 -8.94 -2.59 -11.78
CA LYS A 137 -9.35 -2.49 -13.19
C LYS A 137 -10.39 -1.38 -13.46
N GLY A 138 -10.19 -0.21 -12.86
CA GLY A 138 -11.08 0.96 -13.03
C GLY A 138 -12.39 0.90 -12.25
N GLN A 139 -12.59 -0.09 -11.37
CA GLN A 139 -13.75 -0.20 -10.51
C GLN A 139 -13.33 -0.32 -9.04
N LEU A 140 -14.20 0.12 -8.13
CA LEU A 140 -13.99 -0.11 -6.70
C LEU A 140 -14.51 -1.50 -6.33
N VAL A 141 -13.69 -2.27 -5.64
CA VAL A 141 -14.08 -3.55 -5.04
C VAL A 141 -14.07 -3.42 -3.51
N GLY A 142 -15.06 -4.04 -2.87
CA GLY A 142 -15.19 -4.09 -1.43
C GLY A 142 -14.97 -5.50 -0.91
N LEU A 143 -14.15 -5.62 0.13
CA LEU A 143 -13.86 -6.87 0.80
C LEU A 143 -14.09 -6.75 2.31
N GLU A 144 -14.86 -7.67 2.88
CA GLU A 144 -15.16 -7.70 4.30
C GLU A 144 -14.90 -9.09 4.91
N GLY A 145 -14.43 -9.10 6.15
CA GLY A 145 -14.12 -10.34 6.89
C GLY A 145 -13.93 -10.10 8.38
N SER A 146 -13.89 -11.18 9.16
CA SER A 146 -13.56 -11.08 10.59
C SER A 146 -12.05 -10.85 10.75
N ILE A 147 -11.66 -10.00 11.69
CA ILE A 147 -10.27 -9.79 12.07
C ILE A 147 -10.09 -10.07 13.57
N THR A 148 -9.17 -10.96 13.90
CA THR A 148 -8.85 -11.32 15.29
C THR A 148 -7.42 -10.89 15.61
N PRO A 149 -7.20 -9.93 16.53
CA PRO A 149 -5.86 -9.56 16.95
C PRO A 149 -5.08 -10.78 17.47
N ILE A 150 -3.81 -10.93 17.06
CA ILE A 150 -2.96 -12.01 17.58
C ILE A 150 -2.08 -11.56 18.76
N ASN A 151 -2.10 -10.26 19.08
CA ASN A 151 -1.31 -9.61 20.15
C ASN A 151 0.18 -9.96 20.11
N LYS A 152 0.72 -10.13 18.89
CA LYS A 152 2.12 -10.45 18.61
C LYS A 152 2.56 -9.73 17.35
N LYS A 153 3.86 -9.42 17.28
CA LYS A 153 4.49 -8.91 16.07
C LYS A 153 4.81 -10.04 15.11
N GLY A 154 4.61 -9.81 13.82
CA GLY A 154 5.00 -10.72 12.75
C GLY A 154 4.96 -10.00 11.40
N TYR A 155 5.25 -10.72 10.33
CA TYR A 155 5.21 -10.17 8.97
C TYR A 155 3.79 -10.13 8.43
N CYS A 156 3.31 -8.92 8.11
CA CYS A 156 2.05 -8.75 7.41
C CYS A 156 2.17 -9.23 5.97
N VAL A 157 1.17 -9.98 5.48
CA VAL A 157 1.18 -10.49 4.11
C VAL A 157 1.12 -9.38 3.04
N PHE A 158 0.51 -8.23 3.33
CA PHE A 158 0.33 -7.14 2.35
C PHE A 158 1.55 -6.24 2.23
N CYS A 159 2.07 -5.72 3.34
CA CYS A 159 3.20 -4.80 3.31
C CYS A 159 4.56 -5.48 3.51
N ASN A 160 4.57 -6.77 3.86
CA ASN A 160 5.77 -7.55 4.17
C ASN A 160 6.69 -6.89 5.23
N ARG A 161 6.08 -6.19 6.20
CA ARG A 161 6.77 -5.59 7.35
C ARG A 161 6.33 -6.20 8.67
N GLN A 162 7.23 -6.12 9.63
CA GLN A 162 6.97 -6.57 10.99
C GLN A 162 6.11 -5.55 11.73
N HIS A 163 4.86 -5.92 12.00
CA HIS A 163 3.87 -5.10 12.70
C HIS A 163 3.08 -5.95 13.68
N GLU A 164 2.26 -5.30 14.51
CA GLU A 164 1.20 -6.02 15.23
C GLU A 164 0.14 -6.51 14.24
N LEU A 165 -0.22 -7.79 14.35
CA LEU A 165 -1.06 -8.45 13.35
C LEU A 165 -2.44 -8.80 13.88
N GLY A 166 -3.37 -8.93 12.95
CA GLY A 166 -4.64 -9.62 13.11
C GLY A 166 -4.76 -10.72 12.07
N PHE A 167 -5.39 -11.82 12.46
CA PHE A 167 -5.81 -12.86 11.53
C PHE A 167 -7.10 -12.40 10.85
N PHE A 168 -6.99 -12.01 9.58
CA PHE A 168 -8.11 -11.57 8.75
C PHE A 168 -8.65 -12.76 7.95
N ASN A 169 -9.92 -13.10 8.18
CA ASN A 169 -10.57 -14.25 7.58
C ASN A 169 -11.80 -13.82 6.79
N VAL A 170 -11.81 -14.12 5.50
CA VAL A 170 -12.90 -13.81 4.57
C VAL A 170 -13.65 -15.08 4.21
N LYS A 171 -14.98 -15.06 4.34
CA LYS A 171 -15.83 -16.17 3.89
C LYS A 171 -16.03 -16.10 2.38
N THR A 172 -15.78 -17.21 1.69
CA THR A 172 -15.95 -17.36 0.25
C THR A 172 -17.04 -18.38 -0.04
N LYS A 173 -17.79 -18.18 -1.14
CA LYS A 173 -18.80 -19.15 -1.58
C LYS A 173 -18.13 -20.19 -2.47
N LYS A 174 -18.27 -21.49 -2.14
CA LYS A 174 -17.92 -22.57 -3.05
C LYS A 174 -19.16 -22.98 -3.85
N GLY A 175 -19.04 -22.97 -5.17
CA GLY A 175 -19.94 -23.58 -6.16
C GLY A 175 -21.42 -23.72 -5.77
N GLY A 176 -22.25 -22.76 -6.19
CA GLY A 176 -23.70 -22.91 -6.43
C GLY A 176 -24.65 -23.25 -5.26
N SER A 177 -24.21 -23.97 -4.23
CA SER A 177 -25.03 -24.39 -3.10
C SER A 177 -24.93 -23.40 -1.92
N GLN A 178 -26.05 -23.20 -1.23
CA GLN A 178 -26.16 -22.19 -0.16
C GLN A 178 -25.41 -22.57 1.14
N ASP A 179 -25.03 -23.83 1.32
CA ASP A 179 -24.54 -24.34 2.61
C ASP A 179 -23.02 -24.62 2.69
N ASN A 180 -22.28 -24.58 1.58
CA ASN A 180 -20.84 -24.83 1.58
C ASN A 180 -20.04 -23.52 1.50
N PHE A 181 -19.73 -22.93 2.65
CA PHE A 181 -18.81 -21.80 2.76
C PHE A 181 -17.38 -22.28 3.00
N SER A 182 -16.45 -21.78 2.20
CA SER A 182 -15.02 -21.83 2.51
C SER A 182 -14.57 -20.51 3.12
N SER A 183 -13.34 -20.45 3.62
CA SER A 183 -12.76 -19.19 4.05
C SER A 183 -11.29 -19.09 3.64
N ILE A 184 -10.83 -17.88 3.42
CA ILE A 184 -9.44 -17.56 3.12
C ILE A 184 -8.96 -16.61 4.21
N GLY A 185 -7.92 -17.04 4.93
CA GLY A 185 -7.36 -16.32 6.06
C GLY A 185 -5.92 -15.90 5.80
N GLN A 186 -5.56 -14.70 6.24
CA GLN A 186 -4.19 -14.18 6.18
C GLN A 186 -3.88 -13.32 7.40
N TYR A 187 -2.60 -13.23 7.75
CA TYR A 187 -2.14 -12.30 8.79
C TYR A 187 -1.84 -10.93 8.20
N VAL A 188 -2.52 -9.90 8.70
CA VAL A 188 -2.47 -8.53 8.20
C VAL A 188 -2.20 -7.54 9.34
N CYS A 189 -1.66 -6.36 9.04
CA CYS A 189 -1.44 -5.33 10.07
C CYS A 189 -2.75 -4.96 10.78
N MET A 190 -2.71 -4.77 12.09
CA MET A 190 -3.80 -4.13 12.82
C MET A 190 -3.90 -2.65 12.45
N ASP A 191 -2.75 -1.96 12.40
CA ASP A 191 -2.61 -0.59 11.95
C ASP A 191 -2.70 -0.49 10.41
N GLY A 192 -3.71 0.21 9.93
CA GLY A 192 -3.94 0.39 8.49
C GLY A 192 -3.10 1.47 7.84
N GLU A 193 -2.76 2.51 8.59
CA GLU A 193 -1.92 3.61 8.12
C GLU A 193 -0.49 3.12 7.97
N ALA A 194 0.05 2.46 9.00
CA ALA A 194 1.36 1.83 8.94
C ALA A 194 1.46 0.77 7.83
N CYS A 195 0.37 0.06 7.53
CA CYS A 195 0.35 -0.86 6.39
C CYS A 195 0.47 -0.10 5.07
N ASN A 196 -0.37 0.92 4.85
CA ASN A 196 -0.39 1.72 3.63
C ASN A 196 0.95 2.44 3.37
N HIS A 197 1.62 2.94 4.41
CA HIS A 197 2.95 3.55 4.30
C HIS A 197 4.10 2.56 4.01
N ASN A 198 3.83 1.25 4.01
CA ASN A 198 4.85 0.23 3.84
C ASN A 198 4.60 -0.71 2.65
N ILE A 199 3.42 -0.66 2.02
CA ILE A 199 3.15 -1.45 0.80
C ILE A 199 4.00 -0.89 -0.33
N THR A 200 4.81 -1.75 -0.93
CA THR A 200 5.67 -1.44 -2.07
C THR A 200 5.27 -2.20 -3.33
N ASP A 201 4.56 -3.32 -3.16
CA ASP A 201 3.96 -4.12 -4.23
C ASP A 201 2.52 -4.48 -3.84
N PRO A 202 1.49 -4.02 -4.58
CA PRO A 202 0.10 -4.35 -4.30
C PRO A 202 -0.29 -5.77 -4.78
N SER A 203 0.58 -6.49 -5.51
CA SER A 203 0.23 -7.75 -6.16
C SER A 203 -0.27 -8.82 -5.18
N VAL A 204 0.25 -8.86 -3.96
CA VAL A 204 -0.19 -9.79 -2.91
C VAL A 204 -1.61 -9.45 -2.43
N LEU A 205 -1.90 -8.16 -2.24
CA LEU A 205 -3.24 -7.68 -1.89
C LEU A 205 -4.24 -8.00 -3.01
N GLU A 206 -3.87 -7.72 -4.26
CA GLU A 206 -4.70 -8.01 -5.43
C GLU A 206 -5.01 -9.51 -5.57
N ARG A 207 -3.98 -10.37 -5.44
CA ARG A 207 -4.16 -11.83 -5.43
C ARG A 207 -5.09 -12.28 -4.31
N PHE A 208 -4.94 -11.71 -3.12
CA PHE A 208 -5.83 -12.01 -1.99
C PHE A 208 -7.27 -11.61 -2.29
N ILE A 209 -7.51 -10.38 -2.78
CA ILE A 209 -8.85 -9.92 -3.18
C ILE A 209 -9.45 -10.86 -4.24
N HIS A 210 -8.70 -11.18 -5.30
CA HIS A 210 -9.16 -12.07 -6.36
C HIS A 210 -9.53 -13.47 -5.84
N SER A 211 -8.71 -14.03 -4.93
CA SER A 211 -8.97 -15.35 -4.33
C SER A 211 -10.30 -15.42 -3.57
N THR A 212 -10.82 -14.28 -3.10
CA THR A 212 -12.09 -14.21 -2.37
C THR A 212 -13.34 -14.20 -3.25
N GLY A 213 -13.16 -14.25 -4.58
CA GLY A 213 -14.25 -14.23 -5.56
C GLY A 213 -14.82 -12.84 -5.81
N LYS A 214 -13.98 -11.81 -5.66
CA LYS A 214 -14.29 -10.41 -5.98
C LYS A 214 -13.64 -10.00 -7.29
#